data_AF-A0A091KB44-F1
#
_entry.id   AF-A0A091KB44-F1
#
_cell.length_a   1.000
_cell.length_b   1.000
_cell.length_c   1.000
_cell.angle_alpha   90.00
_cell.angle_beta   90.00
_cell.angle_gamma   90.00
#
_symmetry.space_group_name_H-M   'P 1'
#
loop_
_entity.id
_entity.type
_entity.pdbx_description
1 polymer ?
#
loop_
_entity_poly.entity_id
_entity_poly.type
_entity_poly.pdbx_seq_one_letter_code
_entity_poly.pdbx_strand_id
1 'polypeptide(L)'
;GNMSFSCLEPQVVPVTFLSSSSYLAVPGTSGQDEVFISFQFRTWNKEGLLLSGKLHQASGGFLLYLSDGKVKISLHKPGKALTDITAGTGLNNGQWHSVSFSVKKNRISVTVDNDVTSSAHASIPLQINSGDVFYFGGCPGSGNIPECNTSFGGFQGCMRLISIGDKAVDMISVQQNVLGNFSDILIDLCGIIDRCLPNYCEHGGDCSQSWNSFYCDCANTGYKGATCHYPIYEQSCEAYKHRGNTSGFYYIDSDGSGPLGPFLVYCNMTDSTWTVIQHNNTNLTRVKSANRDNPHTMFFKYSASLDQLQATINHAEHCEQELAYHCKKSRLLDKPGGMPLSWWIGKTNETQTYWGGSLPAVQKCACGLEGNCIDSQHYCNCDADRDEWTNDTGFLSYKEHLPVTEIVITDTDRPNSEAAYKLGPLLCRGDRTFWNSASFNTETSYLHFPTFHEELSADVSFFFKTTASSGVFLENLGIQDFIRIEL
;
A
#
# COMPACT_ATOMS: atom_id res chain seq x y z
N GLY A 1 -11.40 -64.64 16.75
CA GLY A 1 -11.83 -63.24 16.65
C GLY A 1 -10.59 -62.37 16.74
N ASN A 2 -10.41 -61.44 15.80
CA ASN A 2 -9.31 -60.48 15.85
C ASN A 2 -9.78 -59.26 16.65
N MET A 3 -9.11 -58.99 17.79
CA MET A 3 -9.25 -57.72 18.50
C MET A 3 -8.24 -56.74 17.91
N SER A 4 -8.72 -55.66 17.30
CA SER A 4 -7.90 -54.52 16.91
C SER A 4 -7.88 -53.50 18.05
N PHE A 5 -6.71 -53.18 18.59
CA PHE A 5 -6.52 -52.04 19.47
C PHE A 5 -6.27 -50.79 18.62
N SER A 6 -7.21 -49.86 18.61
CA SER A 6 -6.99 -48.50 18.09
C SER A 6 -6.60 -47.60 19.26
N CYS A 7 -5.37 -47.06 19.25
CA CYS A 7 -5.06 -45.91 20.09
C CYS A 7 -5.74 -44.68 19.48
N LEU A 8 -6.78 -44.17 20.15
CA LEU A 8 -7.29 -42.83 19.86
C LEU A 8 -6.26 -41.83 20.37
N GLU A 9 -5.74 -40.99 19.49
CA GLU A 9 -4.92 -39.86 19.91
C GLU A 9 -5.76 -38.96 20.84
N PRO A 10 -5.22 -38.52 21.99
CA PRO A 10 -5.94 -37.67 22.91
C PRO A 10 -6.29 -36.33 22.23
N GLN A 11 -7.54 -35.91 22.38
CA GLN A 11 -8.02 -34.64 21.84
C GLN A 11 -7.25 -33.48 22.47
N VAL A 12 -6.67 -32.62 21.63
CA VAL A 12 -5.94 -31.44 22.08
C VAL A 12 -6.91 -30.28 22.25
N VAL A 13 -7.19 -29.92 23.50
CA VAL A 13 -8.09 -28.82 23.87
C VAL A 13 -7.26 -27.53 24.03
N PRO A 14 -7.34 -26.55 23.12
CA PRO A 14 -6.64 -25.28 23.26
C PRO A 14 -7.35 -24.34 24.23
N VAL A 15 -6.63 -23.32 24.69
CA VAL A 15 -7.18 -22.20 25.46
C VAL A 15 -6.78 -20.87 24.81
N THR A 16 -7.69 -19.90 24.78
CA THR A 16 -7.44 -18.53 24.32
C THR A 16 -7.38 -17.58 25.50
N PHE A 17 -6.34 -16.76 25.60
CA PHE A 17 -6.21 -15.65 26.53
C PHE A 17 -6.71 -14.37 25.83
N LEU A 18 -7.82 -13.82 26.32
CA LEU A 18 -8.57 -12.75 25.64
C LEU A 18 -8.00 -11.35 25.86
N SER A 19 -7.38 -11.11 27.01
CA SER A 19 -6.90 -9.81 27.45
C SER A 19 -5.51 -9.93 28.08
N SER A 20 -4.82 -8.80 28.23
CA SER A 20 -3.55 -8.76 28.96
C SER A 20 -3.68 -9.02 30.47
N SER A 21 -4.91 -9.16 30.99
CA SER A 21 -5.18 -9.57 32.36
C SER A 21 -5.63 -11.03 32.49
N SER A 22 -5.82 -11.73 31.37
CA SER A 22 -6.19 -13.15 31.36
C SER A 22 -5.10 -13.99 32.02
N TYR A 23 -5.50 -15.00 32.79
CA TYR A 23 -4.54 -15.94 33.37
C TYR A 23 -5.14 -17.33 33.55
N LEU A 24 -4.26 -18.32 33.62
CA LEU A 24 -4.56 -19.69 34.02
C LEU A 24 -3.57 -20.10 35.11
N ALA A 25 -4.07 -20.28 36.32
CA ALA A 25 -3.32 -20.75 37.49
C ALA A 25 -3.47 -22.28 37.60
N VAL A 26 -2.36 -23.00 37.54
CA VAL A 26 -2.32 -24.47 37.63
C VAL A 26 -1.49 -24.89 38.85
N PRO A 27 -1.97 -25.84 39.67
CA PRO A 27 -1.21 -26.31 40.81
C PRO A 27 0.05 -27.07 40.37
N GLY A 28 1.17 -26.76 41.03
CA GLY A 28 2.45 -27.44 40.90
C GLY A 28 2.65 -28.53 41.96
N THR A 29 3.78 -29.24 41.88
CA THR A 29 4.23 -30.13 42.96
C THR A 29 5.35 -29.44 43.71
N SER A 30 5.10 -29.07 44.97
CA SER A 30 6.04 -28.35 45.82
C SER A 30 7.25 -29.20 46.18
N GLY A 31 8.44 -28.58 46.27
CA GLY A 31 9.63 -29.21 46.85
C GLY A 31 10.37 -30.21 45.95
N GLN A 32 10.07 -30.25 44.65
CA GLN A 32 10.90 -30.98 43.68
C GLN A 32 12.17 -30.20 43.32
N ASP A 33 13.29 -30.92 43.15
CA ASP A 33 14.60 -30.38 42.76
C ASP A 33 14.72 -30.04 41.26
N GLU A 34 13.63 -30.21 40.51
CA GLU A 34 13.55 -29.96 39.07
C GLU A 34 12.20 -29.33 38.73
N VAL A 35 12.22 -28.35 37.83
CA VAL A 35 11.02 -27.78 37.21
C VAL A 35 11.12 -28.08 35.72
N PHE A 36 10.15 -28.81 35.18
CA PHE A 36 10.01 -29.06 33.76
C PHE A 36 8.61 -28.65 33.34
N ILE A 37 8.48 -27.71 32.40
CA ILE A 37 7.19 -27.22 31.91
C ILE A 37 7.28 -27.15 30.40
N SER A 38 6.29 -27.70 29.70
CA SER A 38 6.20 -27.54 28.25
C SER A 38 4.77 -27.21 27.82
N PHE A 39 4.67 -26.40 26.76
CA PHE A 39 3.40 -26.00 26.18
C PHE A 39 3.62 -25.57 24.72
N GLN A 40 2.54 -25.46 23.96
CA GLN A 40 2.55 -24.76 22.68
C GLN A 40 1.79 -23.45 22.81
N PHE A 41 2.26 -22.41 22.13
CA PHE A 41 1.56 -21.14 22.03
C PHE A 41 1.47 -20.65 20.59
N ARG A 42 0.49 -19.79 20.30
CA ARG A 42 0.47 -18.97 19.08
C ARG A 42 -0.11 -17.60 19.35
N THR A 43 0.47 -16.56 18.74
CA THR A 43 0.04 -15.17 18.90
C THR A 43 0.47 -14.31 17.72
N TRP A 44 -0.12 -13.12 17.61
CA TRP A 44 0.33 -12.04 16.76
C TRP A 44 1.11 -10.96 17.53
N ASN A 45 1.04 -10.95 18.86
CA ASN A 45 1.72 -9.95 19.68
C ASN A 45 3.22 -10.26 19.76
N LYS A 46 4.06 -9.22 19.69
CA LYS A 46 5.52 -9.33 19.87
C LYS A 46 5.96 -9.46 21.34
N GLU A 47 5.09 -9.06 22.26
CA GLU A 47 5.33 -8.99 23.70
C GLU A 47 4.21 -9.69 24.47
N GLY A 48 4.51 -10.30 25.61
CA GLY A 48 3.51 -10.84 26.54
C GLY A 48 4.04 -11.88 27.52
N LEU A 49 3.53 -11.87 28.76
CA LEU A 49 3.91 -12.86 29.77
C LEU A 49 3.34 -14.25 29.45
N LEU A 50 4.20 -15.23 29.18
CA LEU A 50 3.77 -16.60 28.84
C LEU A 50 3.54 -17.45 30.10
N LEU A 51 4.50 -17.41 31.03
CA LEU A 51 4.48 -18.25 32.23
C LEU A 51 5.23 -17.55 33.37
N SER A 52 4.70 -17.62 34.59
CA SER A 52 5.41 -17.24 35.80
C SER A 52 5.24 -18.30 36.90
N GLY A 53 6.23 -18.36 37.79
CA GLY A 53 6.20 -19.28 38.91
C GLY A 53 7.10 -18.83 40.04
N LYS A 54 6.65 -19.03 41.28
CA LYS A 54 7.46 -18.81 42.47
C LYS A 54 8.26 -20.07 42.80
N LEU A 55 9.48 -19.90 43.30
CA LEU A 55 10.29 -20.99 43.84
C LEU A 55 10.15 -21.04 45.37
N HIS A 56 10.08 -22.23 45.93
CA HIS A 56 9.85 -22.46 47.36
C HIS A 56 11.04 -21.98 48.23
N GLN A 57 10.81 -21.67 49.51
CA GLN A 57 11.83 -21.29 50.52
C GLN A 57 12.76 -20.11 50.14
N ALA A 58 12.20 -19.00 49.65
CA ALA A 58 12.95 -17.78 49.29
C ALA A 58 14.00 -17.97 48.16
N SER A 59 13.83 -19.02 47.36
CA SER A 59 14.70 -19.31 46.20
C SER A 59 14.49 -18.35 45.03
N GLY A 60 13.47 -17.49 45.10
CA GLY A 60 13.14 -16.50 44.08
C GLY A 60 11.91 -16.88 43.25
N GLY A 61 11.89 -16.46 41.99
CA GLY A 61 10.85 -16.78 41.02
C GLY A 61 11.38 -16.70 39.60
N PHE A 62 10.57 -17.09 38.62
CA PHE A 62 10.93 -17.00 37.21
C PHE A 62 9.78 -16.46 36.37
N LEU A 63 10.13 -15.77 35.28
CA LEU A 63 9.22 -15.22 34.29
C LEU A 63 9.67 -15.63 32.90
N LEU A 64 8.82 -16.36 32.20
CA LEU A 64 8.96 -16.67 30.78
C LEU A 64 8.02 -15.77 30.00
N TYR A 65 8.57 -14.98 29.08
CA TYR A 65 7.81 -13.98 28.35
C TYR A 65 8.26 -13.91 26.90
N LEU A 66 7.38 -13.41 26.04
CA LEU A 66 7.71 -13.07 24.67
C LEU A 66 8.21 -11.62 24.65
N SER A 67 9.29 -11.36 23.93
CA SER A 67 9.78 -10.01 23.66
C SER A 67 10.47 -9.93 22.29
N ASP A 68 10.06 -8.95 21.48
CA ASP A 68 10.43 -8.80 20.08
C ASP A 68 10.28 -10.11 19.28
N GLY A 69 9.21 -10.86 19.55
CA GLY A 69 8.95 -12.16 18.90
C GLY A 69 9.93 -13.28 19.29
N LYS A 70 10.67 -13.13 20.40
CA LYS A 70 11.60 -14.13 20.97
C LYS A 70 11.16 -14.52 22.37
N VAL A 71 11.33 -15.79 22.75
CA VAL A 71 11.05 -16.23 24.12
C VAL A 71 12.23 -15.86 25.02
N LYS A 72 11.96 -15.18 26.12
CA LYS A 72 12.95 -14.81 27.13
C LYS A 72 12.55 -15.38 28.49
N ILE A 73 13.52 -15.88 29.24
CA ILE A 73 13.34 -16.30 30.63
C ILE A 73 14.18 -15.42 31.52
N SER A 74 13.57 -14.90 32.58
CA SER A 74 14.24 -14.16 33.63
C SER A 74 14.06 -14.87 34.97
N LEU A 75 15.13 -14.95 35.76
CA LEU A 75 15.07 -15.45 37.13
C LEU A 75 15.31 -14.31 38.12
N HIS A 76 14.34 -14.14 39.01
CA HIS A 76 14.41 -13.20 40.08
C HIS A 76 14.88 -13.91 41.36
N LYS A 77 16.01 -13.48 41.94
CA LYS A 77 16.45 -13.92 43.27
C LYS A 77 16.80 -12.70 44.13
N PRO A 78 16.34 -12.62 45.39
CA PRO A 78 16.70 -11.51 46.27
C PRO A 78 18.22 -11.35 46.37
N GLY A 79 18.73 -10.15 46.06
CA GLY A 79 20.15 -9.80 46.18
C GLY A 79 21.07 -10.27 45.04
N LYS A 80 20.55 -10.82 43.93
CA LYS A 80 21.34 -11.14 42.72
C LYS A 80 20.76 -10.45 41.48
N ALA A 81 21.64 -10.15 40.52
CA ALA A 81 21.24 -9.60 39.22
C ALA A 81 20.37 -10.60 38.44
N LEU A 82 19.38 -10.08 37.72
CA LEU A 82 18.53 -10.86 36.81
C LEU A 82 19.40 -11.44 35.68
N THR A 83 19.26 -12.73 35.43
CA THR A 83 19.88 -13.40 34.29
C THR A 83 18.82 -13.75 33.27
N ASP A 84 18.93 -13.15 32.09
CA ASP A 84 18.00 -13.38 31.00
C ASP A 84 18.61 -14.34 29.97
N ILE A 85 17.82 -15.32 29.53
CA ILE A 85 18.19 -16.22 28.44
C ILE A 85 17.14 -16.06 27.33
N THR A 86 17.56 -15.96 26.08
CA THR A 86 16.68 -15.73 24.91
C THR A 86 16.74 -16.90 23.94
N ALA A 87 15.58 -17.32 23.41
CA ALA A 87 15.41 -18.47 22.51
C ALA A 87 14.40 -18.15 21.39
N GLY A 88 14.65 -18.68 20.19
CA GLY A 88 13.81 -18.51 19.00
C GLY A 88 13.76 -17.07 18.42
N THR A 89 13.08 -16.92 17.28
CA THR A 89 12.89 -15.65 16.55
C THR A 89 11.59 -15.64 15.75
N GLY A 90 10.88 -14.52 15.69
CA GLY A 90 9.69 -14.37 14.84
C GLY A 90 8.52 -15.26 15.24
N LEU A 91 8.39 -15.56 16.55
CA LEU A 91 7.40 -16.50 17.09
C LEU A 91 5.97 -15.92 17.18
N ASN A 92 5.79 -14.67 16.74
CA ASN A 92 4.51 -13.95 16.69
C ASN A 92 3.88 -13.97 15.28
N ASN A 93 3.98 -15.11 14.60
CA ASN A 93 3.57 -15.31 13.20
C ASN A 93 2.19 -16.01 13.06
N GLY A 94 1.42 -16.12 14.15
CA GLY A 94 0.11 -16.79 14.16
C GLY A 94 0.17 -18.32 14.07
N GLN A 95 1.35 -18.93 14.01
CA GLN A 95 1.54 -20.39 13.99
C GLN A 95 1.83 -20.93 15.40
N TRP A 96 1.58 -22.24 15.58
CA TRP A 96 1.86 -22.92 16.84
C TRP A 96 3.36 -23.17 17.00
N HIS A 97 3.93 -22.65 18.08
CA HIS A 97 5.31 -22.89 18.49
C HIS A 97 5.36 -23.68 19.79
N SER A 98 6.26 -24.65 19.91
CA SER A 98 6.48 -25.40 21.15
C SER A 98 7.55 -24.73 22.01
N VAL A 99 7.33 -24.70 23.31
CA VAL A 99 8.30 -24.20 24.29
C VAL A 99 8.46 -25.23 25.38
N SER A 100 9.71 -25.64 25.63
CA SER A 100 10.09 -26.50 26.74
C SER A 100 11.06 -25.76 27.64
N PHE A 101 10.66 -25.54 28.89
CA PHE A 101 11.43 -24.92 29.93
C PHE A 101 11.85 -25.98 30.94
N SER A 102 13.15 -26.07 31.24
CA SER A 102 13.65 -26.95 32.29
C SER A 102 14.67 -26.26 33.18
N VAL A 103 14.59 -26.57 34.46
CA VAL A 103 15.55 -26.13 35.46
C VAL A 103 15.93 -27.32 36.32
N LYS A 104 17.19 -27.75 36.21
CA LYS A 104 17.72 -28.95 36.88
C LYS A 104 19.18 -28.73 37.29
N LYS A 105 19.54 -28.99 38.55
CA LYS A 105 20.94 -29.05 39.05
C LYS A 105 21.84 -27.93 38.49
N ASN A 106 21.49 -26.67 38.76
CA ASN A 106 22.20 -25.47 38.28
C ASN A 106 22.20 -25.25 36.76
N ARG A 107 21.33 -25.92 36.00
CA ARG A 107 21.20 -25.70 34.54
C ARG A 107 19.77 -25.28 34.21
N ILE A 108 19.67 -24.20 33.45
CA ILE A 108 18.42 -23.67 32.91
C ILE A 108 18.45 -23.89 31.41
N SER A 109 17.35 -24.37 30.86
CA SER A 109 17.18 -24.57 29.42
C SER A 109 15.83 -24.08 28.96
N VAL A 110 15.82 -23.33 27.87
CA VAL A 110 14.62 -23.07 27.08
C VAL A 110 14.88 -23.62 25.68
N THR A 111 13.97 -24.46 25.19
CA THR A 111 14.00 -24.99 23.84
C THR A 111 12.72 -24.59 23.13
N VAL A 112 12.85 -24.05 21.92
CA VAL A 112 11.72 -23.67 21.06
C VAL A 112 11.68 -24.62 19.87
N ASP A 113 10.49 -25.10 19.50
CA ASP A 113 10.22 -25.96 18.32
C ASP A 113 11.04 -27.25 18.24
N ASN A 114 11.50 -27.76 19.40
CA ASN A 114 12.43 -28.89 19.51
C ASN A 114 13.74 -28.71 18.71
N ASP A 115 14.07 -27.47 18.35
CA ASP A 115 15.26 -27.12 17.61
C ASP A 115 16.38 -26.71 18.57
N VAL A 116 17.49 -27.44 18.52
CA VAL A 116 18.67 -27.20 19.34
C VAL A 116 19.37 -25.88 18.95
N THR A 117 19.18 -25.39 17.71
CA THR A 117 19.74 -24.09 17.30
C THR A 117 18.94 -22.91 17.86
N SER A 118 17.66 -23.16 18.17
CA SER A 118 16.75 -22.21 18.81
C SER A 118 16.71 -22.36 20.34
N SER A 119 17.53 -23.25 20.92
CA SER A 119 17.60 -23.48 22.35
C SER A 119 18.65 -22.61 23.03
N ALA A 120 18.41 -22.28 24.29
CA ALA A 120 19.30 -21.45 25.06
C ALA A 120 19.45 -21.99 26.48
N HIS A 121 20.70 -21.96 26.97
CA HIS A 121 21.09 -22.63 28.20
C HIS A 121 22.00 -21.73 29.05
N ALA A 122 21.81 -21.75 30.37
CA ALA A 122 22.73 -21.12 31.31
C ALA A 122 23.02 -22.04 32.50
N SER A 123 24.26 -21.99 32.98
CA SER A 123 24.67 -22.67 34.20
C SER A 123 24.73 -21.66 35.34
N ILE A 124 23.77 -21.72 36.25
CA ILE A 124 23.65 -20.78 37.36
C ILE A 124 23.56 -21.56 38.67
N PRO A 125 24.45 -21.32 39.64
CA PRO A 125 24.39 -21.99 40.93
C PRO A 125 23.14 -21.53 41.71
N LEU A 126 22.08 -22.35 41.66
CA LEU A 126 20.83 -22.18 42.40
C LEU A 126 20.36 -23.53 42.95
N GLN A 127 20.06 -23.53 44.24
CA GLN A 127 19.14 -24.49 44.85
C GLN A 127 17.73 -24.06 44.45
N ILE A 128 16.98 -24.97 43.81
CA ILE A 128 15.68 -24.67 43.21
C ILE A 128 14.70 -25.71 43.70
N ASN A 129 13.70 -25.23 44.41
CA ASN A 129 12.61 -26.05 44.89
C ASN A 129 11.35 -25.53 44.18
N SER A 130 10.71 -26.40 43.41
CA SER A 130 9.46 -26.07 42.70
C SER A 130 8.42 -25.49 43.67
N GLY A 131 7.70 -24.46 43.23
CA GLY A 131 6.62 -23.84 44.00
C GLY A 131 5.27 -24.52 43.82
N ASP A 132 4.26 -23.91 44.42
CA ASP A 132 2.92 -24.50 44.58
C ASP A 132 1.97 -24.19 43.41
N VAL A 133 2.20 -23.09 42.69
CA VAL A 133 1.32 -22.60 41.61
C VAL A 133 2.14 -22.02 40.47
N PHE A 134 1.74 -22.35 39.24
CA PHE A 134 2.25 -21.76 38.01
C PHE A 134 1.15 -20.96 37.33
N TYR A 135 1.45 -19.76 36.86
CA TYR A 135 0.51 -18.90 36.15
C TYR A 135 0.89 -18.82 34.68
N PHE A 136 -0.05 -19.16 33.80
CA PHE A 136 0.08 -19.02 32.36
C PHE A 136 -0.67 -17.78 31.89
N GLY A 137 -0.09 -17.09 30.92
CA GLY A 137 -0.65 -15.94 30.20
C GLY A 137 -0.76 -14.62 30.98
N GLY A 138 -0.77 -14.65 32.30
CA GLY A 138 -0.89 -13.45 33.12
C GLY A 138 -0.96 -13.83 34.59
N CYS A 139 -1.31 -12.87 35.45
CA CYS A 139 -1.45 -13.12 36.88
C CYS A 139 -2.69 -12.42 37.45
N PRO A 140 -3.22 -12.88 38.61
CA PRO A 140 -4.31 -12.20 39.29
C PRO A 140 -3.91 -10.79 39.71
N GLY A 141 -4.75 -9.78 39.41
CA GLY A 141 -4.47 -8.37 39.74
C GLY A 141 -4.49 -8.05 41.25
N SER A 142 -4.97 -8.97 42.09
CA SER A 142 -5.07 -8.81 43.54
C SER A 142 -3.81 -9.31 44.26
N GLY A 143 -2.70 -8.60 44.07
CA GLY A 143 -1.48 -8.78 44.85
C GLY A 143 -0.25 -8.18 44.18
N ASN A 144 0.60 -7.49 44.94
CA ASN A 144 1.97 -7.20 44.51
C ASN A 144 2.72 -8.54 44.42
N ILE A 145 2.54 -9.28 43.32
CA ILE A 145 3.30 -10.49 43.00
C ILE A 145 4.53 -10.02 42.21
N PRO A 146 5.74 -9.92 42.82
CA PRO A 146 6.94 -9.45 42.14
C PRO A 146 7.23 -10.24 40.86
N GLU A 147 6.87 -11.53 40.86
CA GLU A 147 7.03 -12.47 39.74
C GLU A 147 6.05 -12.24 38.57
N CYS A 148 5.22 -11.19 38.64
CA CYS A 148 4.28 -10.80 37.60
C CYS A 148 4.38 -9.32 37.22
N ASN A 149 5.35 -8.60 37.79
CA ASN A 149 5.55 -7.18 37.50
C ASN A 149 6.37 -7.03 36.21
N THR A 150 5.69 -7.07 35.08
CA THR A 150 6.27 -6.86 33.76
C THR A 150 5.87 -5.49 33.21
N SER A 151 6.79 -4.80 32.51
CA SER A 151 6.48 -3.54 31.82
C SER A 151 5.55 -3.74 30.60
N PHE A 152 5.40 -4.99 30.17
CA PHE A 152 4.48 -5.45 29.15
C PHE A 152 3.32 -6.23 29.82
N GLY A 153 2.11 -6.19 29.26
CA GLY A 153 0.96 -6.89 29.83
C GLY A 153 1.03 -8.42 29.71
N GLY A 154 -0.01 -9.11 30.16
CA GLY A 154 -0.19 -10.54 29.94
C GLY A 154 -0.28 -10.92 28.45
N PHE A 155 -0.02 -12.19 28.17
CA PHE A 155 -0.16 -12.79 26.86
C PHE A 155 -1.60 -12.78 26.37
N GLN A 156 -1.76 -12.42 25.09
CA GLN A 156 -2.98 -12.62 24.33
C GLN A 156 -2.66 -13.54 23.15
N GLY A 157 -3.48 -14.55 22.95
CA GLY A 157 -3.19 -15.63 22.01
C GLY A 157 -3.72 -16.94 22.54
N CYS A 158 -3.19 -18.04 22.03
CA CYS A 158 -3.64 -19.37 22.44
C CYS A 158 -2.51 -20.20 23.01
N MET A 159 -2.86 -21.11 23.91
CA MET A 159 -1.97 -22.18 24.39
C MET A 159 -2.63 -23.54 24.25
N ARG A 160 -1.83 -24.60 24.12
CA ARG A 160 -2.28 -26.00 24.17
C ARG A 160 -1.14 -26.91 24.61
N LEU A 161 -1.45 -28.18 24.89
CA LEU A 161 -0.47 -29.18 25.30
C LEU A 161 0.35 -28.74 26.53
N ILE A 162 -0.30 -28.09 27.49
CA ILE A 162 0.36 -27.63 28.71
C ILE A 162 0.68 -28.84 29.59
N SER A 163 1.92 -28.93 30.05
CA SER A 163 2.41 -30.00 30.93
C SER A 163 3.33 -29.43 32.01
N ILE A 164 3.23 -30.02 33.20
CA ILE A 164 4.05 -29.71 34.37
C ILE A 164 4.65 -31.03 34.88
N GLY A 165 5.98 -31.16 34.79
CA GLY A 165 6.66 -32.44 34.89
C GLY A 165 6.13 -33.39 33.82
N ASP A 166 5.81 -34.62 34.23
CA ASP A 166 5.24 -35.65 33.34
C ASP A 166 3.70 -35.61 33.26
N LYS A 167 3.06 -34.60 33.86
CA LYS A 167 1.59 -34.50 33.93
C LYS A 167 1.08 -33.46 32.94
N ALA A 168 0.27 -33.90 31.98
CA ALA A 168 -0.51 -33.00 31.13
C ALA A 168 -1.62 -32.33 31.95
N VAL A 169 -1.84 -31.04 31.71
CA VAL A 169 -2.94 -30.28 32.31
C VAL A 169 -4.23 -30.61 31.56
N ASP A 170 -5.20 -31.18 32.26
CA ASP A 170 -6.51 -31.47 31.68
C ASP A 170 -7.39 -30.21 31.68
N MET A 171 -7.56 -29.61 30.50
CA MET A 171 -8.37 -28.42 30.31
C MET A 171 -9.86 -28.65 30.58
N ILE A 172 -10.36 -29.89 30.48
CA ILE A 172 -11.75 -30.21 30.81
C ILE A 172 -11.96 -30.10 32.32
N SER A 173 -11.03 -30.61 33.12
CA SER A 173 -11.02 -30.43 34.58
C SER A 173 -10.89 -28.96 34.98
N VAL A 174 -10.13 -28.15 34.22
CA VAL A 174 -10.06 -26.69 34.42
C VAL A 174 -11.42 -26.04 34.16
N GLN A 175 -12.07 -26.37 33.03
CA GLN A 175 -13.40 -25.85 32.68
C GLN A 175 -14.47 -26.20 33.71
N GLN A 176 -14.36 -27.37 34.34
CA GLN A 176 -15.25 -27.82 35.42
C GLN A 176 -14.93 -27.21 36.79
N ASN A 177 -13.93 -26.33 36.89
CA ASN A 177 -13.41 -25.75 38.13
C ASN A 177 -12.92 -26.82 39.15
N VAL A 178 -12.50 -27.99 38.66
CA VAL A 178 -11.91 -29.05 39.49
C VAL A 178 -10.40 -28.84 39.63
N LEU A 179 -9.77 -28.26 38.61
CA LEU A 179 -8.32 -28.02 38.55
C LEU A 179 -8.00 -26.54 38.33
N GLY A 180 -7.23 -25.95 39.24
CA GLY A 180 -6.69 -24.60 39.06
C GLY A 180 -7.72 -23.48 39.21
N ASN A 181 -7.36 -22.30 38.70
CA ASN A 181 -8.21 -21.10 38.65
C ASN A 181 -7.87 -20.28 37.40
N PHE A 182 -8.81 -19.53 36.84
CA PHE A 182 -8.56 -18.76 35.62
C PHE A 182 -9.40 -17.48 35.56
N SER A 183 -9.00 -16.56 34.69
CA SER A 183 -9.76 -15.34 34.37
C SER A 183 -9.68 -15.05 32.88
N ASP A 184 -10.80 -14.69 32.27
CA ASP A 184 -10.92 -14.21 30.89
C ASP A 184 -10.23 -15.12 29.85
N ILE A 185 -10.41 -16.44 29.96
CA ILE A 185 -9.96 -17.42 28.96
C ILE A 185 -11.16 -18.10 28.29
N LEU A 186 -10.98 -18.50 27.02
CA LEU A 186 -11.90 -19.43 26.33
C LEU A 186 -11.24 -20.80 26.23
N ILE A 187 -11.92 -21.85 26.66
CA ILE A 187 -11.44 -23.24 26.60
C ILE A 187 -12.06 -23.92 25.37
N ASP A 188 -11.31 -24.83 24.76
CA ASP A 188 -11.67 -25.59 23.55
C ASP A 188 -11.80 -24.76 22.26
N LEU A 189 -11.32 -23.52 22.29
CA LEU A 189 -11.28 -22.64 21.14
C LEU A 189 -9.97 -21.87 21.10
N CYS A 190 -9.42 -21.71 19.89
CA CYS A 190 -8.36 -20.76 19.63
C CYS A 190 -8.83 -19.64 18.70
N GLY A 191 -9.18 -18.49 19.29
CA GLY A 191 -9.84 -17.36 18.61
C GLY A 191 -8.91 -16.25 18.10
N ILE A 192 -7.66 -16.54 17.72
CA ILE A 192 -6.81 -15.51 17.05
C ILE A 192 -7.38 -15.19 15.67
N ILE A 193 -7.42 -13.90 15.32
CA ILE A 193 -7.91 -13.42 14.02
C ILE A 193 -6.72 -12.95 13.21
N ASP A 194 -6.61 -13.39 11.96
CA ASP A 194 -5.67 -12.85 10.99
C ASP A 194 -6.30 -11.61 10.33
N ARG A 195 -5.87 -10.42 10.75
CA ARG A 195 -6.33 -9.12 10.25
C ARG A 195 -5.60 -8.66 9.00
N CYS A 196 -4.54 -9.37 8.58
CA CYS A 196 -3.86 -9.13 7.32
C CYS A 196 -4.47 -9.95 6.18
N LEU A 197 -5.54 -10.73 6.44
CA LEU A 197 -6.27 -11.51 5.44
C LEU A 197 -7.79 -11.23 5.52
N PRO A 198 -8.38 -10.55 4.51
CA PRO A 198 -7.71 -9.96 3.34
C PRO A 198 -6.78 -8.79 3.73
N ASN A 199 -5.77 -8.51 2.90
CA ASN A 199 -4.84 -7.42 3.17
C ASN A 199 -5.53 -6.07 2.87
N TYR A 200 -5.72 -5.26 3.91
CA TYR A 200 -6.30 -3.92 3.81
C TYR A 200 -5.26 -2.83 3.51
N CYS A 201 -3.97 -3.17 3.45
CA CYS A 201 -2.92 -2.26 3.02
C CYS A 201 -2.94 -2.14 1.50
N GLU A 202 -3.37 -0.97 1.02
CA GLU A 202 -3.48 -0.67 -0.40
C GLU A 202 -2.10 -0.40 -1.02
N HIS A 203 -2.06 -0.35 -2.36
CA HIS A 203 -0.87 0.04 -3.15
C HIS A 203 0.42 -0.73 -2.80
N GLY A 204 0.28 -2.01 -2.42
CA GLY A 204 1.41 -2.88 -2.11
C GLY A 204 2.05 -2.65 -0.74
N GLY A 205 1.37 -1.98 0.19
CA GLY A 205 1.85 -1.82 1.56
C GLY A 205 1.98 -3.15 2.32
N ASP A 206 3.02 -3.24 3.16
CA ASP A 206 3.30 -4.44 3.95
C ASP A 206 2.42 -4.47 5.20
N CYS A 207 1.65 -5.54 5.37
CA CYS A 207 0.77 -5.70 6.53
C CYS A 207 1.47 -6.41 7.68
N SER A 208 1.34 -5.81 8.87
CA SER A 208 1.69 -6.45 10.14
C SER A 208 0.51 -6.34 11.12
N GLN A 209 0.46 -7.19 12.14
CA GLN A 209 -0.68 -7.22 13.04
C GLN A 209 -0.33 -7.57 14.49
N SER A 210 -1.32 -7.34 15.33
CA SER A 210 -1.35 -7.61 16.76
C SER A 210 -2.72 -8.20 17.12
N TRP A 211 -2.94 -8.49 18.40
CA TRP A 211 -4.20 -9.02 18.90
C TRP A 211 -5.41 -8.12 18.61
N ASN A 212 -5.24 -6.80 18.64
CA ASN A 212 -6.34 -5.83 18.51
C ASN A 212 -6.36 -5.07 17.19
N SER A 213 -5.21 -4.87 16.54
CA SER A 213 -5.08 -4.05 15.33
C SER A 213 -4.15 -4.66 14.29
N PHE A 214 -4.25 -4.18 13.06
CA PHE A 214 -3.23 -4.31 12.02
C PHE A 214 -2.57 -2.95 11.76
N TYR A 215 -1.44 -2.97 11.05
CA TYR A 215 -0.65 -1.81 10.70
C TYR A 215 -0.10 -2.02 9.30
N CYS A 216 -0.12 -0.96 8.49
CA CYS A 216 0.46 -0.96 7.15
C CYS A 216 1.76 -0.16 7.14
N ASP A 217 2.82 -0.76 6.61
CA ASP A 217 4.00 -0.03 6.20
C ASP A 217 3.80 0.47 4.77
N CYS A 218 3.68 1.79 4.62
CA CYS A 218 3.52 2.46 3.33
C CYS A 218 4.85 2.95 2.76
N ALA A 219 5.99 2.57 3.35
CA ALA A 219 7.29 2.94 2.82
C ALA A 219 7.44 2.44 1.37
N ASN A 220 7.97 3.30 0.50
CA ASN A 220 8.24 3.01 -0.91
C ASN A 220 7.02 2.67 -1.79
N THR A 221 5.79 2.89 -1.32
CA THR A 221 4.59 2.71 -2.15
C THR A 221 4.25 3.97 -2.96
N GLY A 222 4.67 5.15 -2.49
CA GLY A 222 4.18 6.44 -3.01
C GLY A 222 2.88 6.92 -2.35
N TYR A 223 2.39 6.19 -1.33
CA TYR A 223 1.15 6.46 -0.62
C TYR A 223 1.36 6.58 0.90
N LYS A 224 0.36 7.13 1.58
CA LYS A 224 0.34 7.40 3.03
C LYS A 224 -1.04 7.18 3.63
N GLY A 225 -1.12 7.29 4.96
CA GLY A 225 -2.32 7.01 5.74
C GLY A 225 -2.29 5.63 6.37
N ALA A 226 -3.27 5.31 7.22
CA ALA A 226 -3.28 4.07 8.00
C ALA A 226 -3.31 2.79 7.13
N THR A 227 -3.87 2.88 5.92
CA THR A 227 -4.02 1.79 4.96
C THR A 227 -3.31 2.06 3.63
N CYS A 228 -2.41 3.04 3.58
CA CYS A 228 -1.73 3.46 2.34
C CYS A 228 -2.69 3.91 1.22
N HIS A 229 -3.83 4.50 1.60
CA HIS A 229 -4.86 4.93 0.65
C HIS A 229 -4.54 6.24 -0.07
N TYR A 230 -3.85 7.19 0.60
CA TYR A 230 -3.71 8.55 0.09
C TYR A 230 -2.40 8.73 -0.68
N PRO A 231 -2.39 9.35 -1.87
CA PRO A 231 -1.15 9.60 -2.59
C PRO A 231 -0.26 10.61 -1.85
N ILE A 232 1.06 10.45 -1.97
CA ILE A 232 2.05 11.44 -1.50
C ILE A 232 2.19 12.58 -2.52
N TYR A 233 2.04 12.26 -3.80
CA TYR A 233 2.23 13.17 -4.92
C TYR A 233 0.91 13.79 -5.38
N GLU A 234 0.98 14.95 -6.03
CA GLU A 234 -0.20 15.60 -6.58
C GLU A 234 -0.70 14.91 -7.85
N GLN A 235 -1.98 15.09 -8.15
CA GLN A 235 -2.60 14.42 -9.29
C GLN A 235 -2.24 15.03 -10.65
N SER A 236 -1.77 16.27 -10.67
CA SER A 236 -1.48 17.01 -11.89
C SER A 236 -0.40 18.07 -11.70
N CYS A 237 0.18 18.53 -12.81
CA CYS A 237 1.07 19.70 -12.78
C CYS A 237 0.32 20.98 -12.37
N GLU A 238 -0.98 21.09 -12.63
CA GLU A 238 -1.81 22.23 -12.22
C GLU A 238 -1.89 22.30 -10.68
N ALA A 239 -2.13 21.16 -10.03
CA ALA A 239 -2.15 21.05 -8.58
C ALA A 239 -0.81 21.48 -7.94
N TYR A 240 0.32 21.08 -8.52
CA TYR A 240 1.63 21.56 -8.08
C TYR A 240 1.80 23.08 -8.26
N LYS A 241 1.38 23.64 -9.40
CA LYS A 241 1.48 25.10 -9.63
C LYS A 241 0.63 25.87 -8.61
N HIS A 242 -0.55 25.38 -8.26
CA HIS A 242 -1.40 25.99 -7.23
C HIS A 242 -0.79 25.98 -5.82
N ARG A 243 0.15 25.07 -5.55
CA ARG A 243 0.94 25.08 -4.31
C ARG A 243 2.12 26.07 -4.34
N GLY A 244 2.31 26.79 -5.44
CA GLY A 244 3.41 27.73 -5.63
C GLY A 244 4.69 27.10 -6.18
N ASN A 245 4.62 25.86 -6.70
CA ASN A 245 5.77 25.23 -7.33
C ASN A 245 6.03 25.83 -8.73
N THR A 246 7.28 25.72 -9.19
CA THR A 246 7.74 26.20 -10.51
C THR A 246 8.00 25.03 -11.46
N SER A 247 8.27 25.33 -12.73
CA SER A 247 8.60 24.31 -13.75
C SER A 247 9.71 23.36 -13.31
N GLY A 248 9.58 22.07 -13.63
CA GLY A 248 10.52 21.04 -13.22
C GLY A 248 9.98 19.61 -13.43
N PHE A 249 10.76 18.62 -13.00
CA PHE A 249 10.31 17.23 -12.99
C PHE A 249 9.57 16.92 -11.69
N TYR A 250 8.39 16.31 -11.83
CA TYR A 250 7.54 15.93 -10.70
C TYR A 250 6.97 14.54 -10.91
N TYR A 251 6.85 13.79 -9.82
CA TYR A 251 5.97 12.64 -9.81
C TYR A 251 4.54 13.13 -9.71
N ILE A 252 3.66 12.61 -10.56
CA ILE A 252 2.21 12.81 -10.47
C ILE A 252 1.50 11.47 -10.26
N ASP A 253 0.40 11.50 -9.52
CA ASP A 253 -0.48 10.38 -9.29
C ASP A 253 -1.83 10.64 -9.95
N SER A 254 -1.94 10.28 -11.23
CA SER A 254 -3.02 10.77 -12.10
C SER A 254 -4.41 10.28 -11.70
N ASP A 255 -4.55 9.21 -10.93
CA ASP A 255 -5.84 8.66 -10.47
C ASP A 255 -6.02 8.76 -8.95
N GLY A 256 -5.02 9.28 -8.22
CA GLY A 256 -5.10 9.54 -6.79
C GLY A 256 -5.08 8.24 -6.00
N SER A 257 -6.18 7.90 -5.30
CA SER A 257 -6.30 6.63 -4.57
C SER A 257 -6.73 5.46 -5.46
N GLY A 258 -6.55 5.59 -6.77
CA GLY A 258 -6.83 4.55 -7.74
C GLY A 258 -5.67 3.55 -7.87
N PRO A 259 -5.80 2.52 -8.72
CA PRO A 259 -4.83 1.44 -8.81
C PRO A 259 -3.49 1.82 -9.46
N LEU A 260 -3.34 3.00 -10.08
CA LEU A 260 -2.15 3.37 -10.82
C LEU A 260 -1.12 4.05 -9.91
N GLY A 261 0.10 3.52 -9.90
CA GLY A 261 1.19 4.17 -9.16
C GLY A 261 1.62 5.51 -9.78
N PRO A 262 2.37 6.34 -9.02
CA PRO A 262 2.86 7.62 -9.50
C PRO A 262 3.93 7.46 -10.58
N PHE A 263 4.05 8.46 -11.46
CA PHE A 263 5.04 8.47 -12.54
C PHE A 263 5.62 9.85 -12.78
N LEU A 264 6.83 9.88 -13.34
CA LEU A 264 7.61 11.10 -13.54
C LEU A 264 7.19 11.82 -14.83
N VAL A 265 6.89 13.10 -14.72
CA VAL A 265 6.56 14.00 -15.83
C VAL A 265 7.37 15.30 -15.72
N TYR A 266 7.47 16.04 -16.82
CA TYR A 266 7.95 17.41 -16.77
C TYR A 266 6.77 18.38 -16.74
N CYS A 267 6.68 19.18 -15.70
CA CYS A 267 5.70 20.25 -15.59
C CYS A 267 6.32 21.55 -16.10
N ASN A 268 5.79 22.10 -17.19
CA ASN A 268 6.11 23.45 -17.64
C ASN A 268 5.02 24.41 -17.13
N MET A 269 5.38 25.26 -16.16
CA MET A 269 4.45 26.16 -15.45
C MET A 269 4.67 27.64 -15.79
N THR A 270 5.40 27.93 -16.88
CA THR A 270 5.86 29.30 -17.20
C THR A 270 4.71 30.23 -17.58
N ASP A 271 3.88 29.81 -18.53
CA ASP A 271 2.66 30.53 -18.95
C ASP A 271 1.44 29.71 -18.51
N SER A 272 0.97 28.84 -19.40
CA SER A 272 0.03 27.76 -19.11
C SER A 272 0.75 26.56 -18.49
N THR A 273 0.06 25.83 -17.62
CA THR A 273 0.61 24.66 -16.94
C THR A 273 0.49 23.42 -17.81
N TRP A 274 1.60 22.99 -18.40
CA TRP A 274 1.66 21.81 -19.24
C TRP A 274 2.31 20.64 -18.52
N THR A 275 1.60 19.52 -18.48
CA THR A 275 2.15 18.19 -18.24
C THR A 275 2.74 17.68 -19.55
N VAL A 276 4.07 17.55 -19.60
CA VAL A 276 4.83 17.11 -20.77
C VAL A 276 5.28 15.66 -20.57
N ILE A 277 4.80 14.76 -21.42
CA ILE A 277 5.10 13.32 -21.35
C ILE A 277 5.84 12.87 -22.60
N GLN A 278 7.07 12.39 -22.42
CA GLN A 278 7.98 12.04 -23.50
C GLN A 278 7.80 10.59 -23.96
N HIS A 279 8.23 10.31 -25.19
CA HIS A 279 8.37 8.97 -25.74
C HIS A 279 9.79 8.74 -26.29
N ASN A 280 10.08 7.49 -26.64
CA ASN A 280 11.41 7.02 -27.04
C ASN A 280 11.97 7.55 -28.37
N ASN A 281 11.20 8.30 -29.17
CA ASN A 281 11.66 8.78 -30.49
C ASN A 281 11.12 10.16 -30.83
N THR A 282 11.89 11.20 -30.57
CA THR A 282 11.53 12.61 -30.86
C THR A 282 12.25 13.18 -32.08
N ASN A 283 13.04 12.37 -32.78
CA ASN A 283 13.84 12.80 -33.92
C ASN A 283 13.04 12.72 -35.22
N LEU A 284 13.38 13.59 -36.18
CA LEU A 284 12.84 13.52 -37.53
C LEU A 284 13.36 12.24 -38.21
N THR A 285 12.45 11.32 -38.53
CA THR A 285 12.77 10.03 -39.15
C THR A 285 12.42 10.07 -40.63
N ARG A 286 13.42 9.82 -41.50
CA ARG A 286 13.22 9.73 -42.95
C ARG A 286 12.88 8.30 -43.37
N VAL A 287 11.96 8.15 -44.31
CA VAL A 287 11.42 6.87 -44.80
C VAL A 287 11.53 6.83 -46.32
N LYS A 288 12.04 5.71 -46.83
CA LYS A 288 12.09 5.34 -48.25
C LYS A 288 11.75 3.86 -48.39
N SER A 289 11.31 3.44 -49.58
CA SER A 289 11.09 2.03 -49.92
C SER A 289 10.02 1.33 -49.08
N ALA A 290 9.02 2.08 -48.60
CA ALA A 290 7.82 1.53 -47.98
C ALA A 290 6.65 1.49 -48.97
N ASN A 291 5.98 0.34 -49.04
CA ASN A 291 4.80 0.09 -49.85
C ASN A 291 3.70 -0.58 -49.02
N ARG A 292 2.58 -0.98 -49.63
CA ARG A 292 1.46 -1.63 -48.92
C ARG A 292 1.80 -3.04 -48.39
N ASP A 293 2.65 -3.77 -49.10
CA ASP A 293 3.05 -5.13 -48.71
C ASP A 293 4.15 -5.11 -47.63
N ASN A 294 4.97 -4.06 -47.62
CA ASN A 294 6.02 -3.80 -46.65
C ASN A 294 5.93 -2.35 -46.14
N PRO A 295 4.98 -2.05 -45.26
CA PRO A 295 4.78 -0.71 -44.71
C PRO A 295 5.90 -0.34 -43.74
N HIS A 296 6.24 0.95 -43.66
CA HIS A 296 7.08 1.45 -42.58
C HIS A 296 6.19 1.71 -41.36
N THR A 297 6.44 0.99 -40.28
CA THR A 297 5.70 1.09 -39.02
C THR A 297 6.62 1.54 -37.88
N MET A 298 6.19 2.52 -37.11
CA MET A 298 6.91 3.02 -35.93
C MET A 298 6.01 3.01 -34.70
N PHE A 299 6.48 2.40 -33.61
CA PHE A 299 5.81 2.37 -32.32
C PHE A 299 6.44 3.36 -31.33
N PHE A 300 5.61 4.17 -30.66
CA PHE A 300 6.03 5.15 -29.68
C PHE A 300 5.83 4.62 -28.27
N LYS A 301 6.94 4.38 -27.57
CA LYS A 301 6.93 3.97 -26.16
C LYS A 301 7.09 5.18 -25.26
N TYR A 302 6.04 5.52 -24.53
CA TYR A 302 6.02 6.63 -23.56
C TYR A 302 6.73 6.26 -22.26
N SER A 303 7.13 7.28 -21.50
CA SER A 303 7.69 7.11 -20.15
C SER A 303 6.67 6.63 -19.11
N ALA A 304 5.37 6.74 -19.40
CA ALA A 304 4.25 6.30 -18.57
C ALA A 304 3.50 5.12 -19.21
N SER A 305 2.78 4.36 -18.41
CA SER A 305 1.88 3.29 -18.92
C SER A 305 0.70 3.88 -19.67
N LEU A 306 0.05 3.10 -20.55
CA LEU A 306 -1.14 3.55 -21.27
C LEU A 306 -2.26 3.96 -20.32
N ASP A 307 -2.44 3.25 -19.19
CA ASP A 307 -3.46 3.58 -18.19
C ASP A 307 -3.16 4.90 -17.49
N GLN A 308 -1.88 5.18 -17.16
CA GLN A 308 -1.44 6.46 -16.60
C GLN A 308 -1.65 7.63 -17.58
N LEU A 309 -1.32 7.40 -18.86
CA LEU A 309 -1.58 8.38 -19.93
C LEU A 309 -3.09 8.66 -20.06
N GLN A 310 -3.91 7.61 -20.03
CA GLN A 310 -5.36 7.74 -20.13
C GLN A 310 -5.95 8.48 -18.93
N ALA A 311 -5.52 8.18 -17.69
CA ALA A 311 -5.93 8.90 -16.50
C ALA A 311 -5.56 10.40 -16.61
N THR A 312 -4.33 10.70 -17.03
CA THR A 312 -3.86 12.08 -17.25
C THR A 312 -4.68 12.81 -18.31
N ILE A 313 -4.94 12.17 -19.45
CA ILE A 313 -5.73 12.75 -20.54
C ILE A 313 -7.17 13.00 -20.05
N ASN A 314 -7.78 12.06 -19.32
CA ASN A 314 -9.15 12.20 -18.84
C ASN A 314 -9.30 13.38 -17.87
N HIS A 315 -8.33 13.57 -16.98
CA HIS A 315 -8.32 14.68 -16.02
C HIS A 315 -7.96 16.03 -16.63
N ALA A 316 -7.11 16.05 -17.67
CA ALA A 316 -6.74 17.31 -18.32
C ALA A 316 -7.95 17.98 -18.99
N GLU A 317 -7.95 19.31 -19.06
CA GLU A 317 -8.96 20.03 -19.85
C GLU A 317 -8.70 19.88 -21.35
N HIS A 318 -7.43 19.99 -21.73
CA HIS A 318 -6.97 19.95 -23.11
C HIS A 318 -5.69 19.11 -23.21
N CYS A 319 -5.59 18.32 -24.27
CA CYS A 319 -4.34 17.65 -24.63
C CYS A 319 -4.08 17.82 -26.11
N GLU A 320 -2.80 17.94 -26.46
CA GLU A 320 -2.35 18.03 -27.84
C GLU A 320 -1.01 17.33 -28.05
N GLN A 321 -0.77 16.96 -29.31
CA GLN A 321 0.48 16.38 -29.75
C GLN A 321 0.80 16.86 -31.16
N GLU A 322 1.99 17.43 -31.33
CA GLU A 322 2.46 17.86 -32.65
C GLU A 322 2.84 16.63 -33.49
N LEU A 323 2.29 16.54 -34.70
CA LEU A 323 2.66 15.55 -35.70
C LEU A 323 3.13 16.30 -36.95
N ALA A 324 4.44 16.28 -37.19
CA ALA A 324 5.04 16.79 -38.40
C ALA A 324 5.17 15.68 -39.43
N TYR A 325 4.62 15.89 -40.62
CA TYR A 325 4.78 15.01 -41.76
C TYR A 325 5.26 15.81 -42.96
N HIS A 326 6.45 15.48 -43.43
CA HIS A 326 7.08 16.03 -44.62
C HIS A 326 7.09 14.97 -45.71
N CYS A 327 6.89 15.39 -46.94
CA CYS A 327 6.70 14.48 -48.05
C CYS A 327 7.34 15.04 -49.32
N LYS A 328 7.82 14.11 -50.15
CA LYS A 328 8.24 14.33 -51.51
C LYS A 328 7.72 13.15 -52.31
N LYS A 329 6.78 13.37 -53.23
CA LYS A 329 6.05 12.29 -53.93
C LYS A 329 5.53 11.17 -53.01
N SER A 330 5.11 11.53 -51.78
CA SER A 330 4.60 10.59 -50.78
C SER A 330 3.27 11.11 -50.27
N ARG A 331 2.18 10.49 -50.69
CA ARG A 331 0.81 10.96 -50.44
C ARG A 331 0.25 10.38 -49.15
N LEU A 332 -0.73 11.08 -48.60
CA LEU A 332 -1.49 10.65 -47.43
C LEU A 332 -2.74 9.88 -47.85
N LEU A 333 -3.41 10.34 -48.91
CA LEU A 333 -4.57 9.73 -49.55
C LEU A 333 -4.29 9.44 -51.03
N ASP A 334 -4.88 8.39 -51.59
CA ASP A 334 -4.72 8.07 -53.02
C ASP A 334 -5.48 9.05 -53.94
N LYS A 335 -6.61 9.58 -53.47
CA LYS A 335 -7.44 10.64 -54.07
C LYS A 335 -8.29 11.30 -52.97
N PRO A 336 -8.90 12.48 -53.23
CA PRO A 336 -9.83 13.09 -52.28
C PRO A 336 -10.97 12.12 -51.89
N GLY A 337 -11.08 11.78 -50.61
CA GLY A 337 -12.07 10.82 -50.11
C GLY A 337 -11.75 9.34 -50.36
N GLY A 338 -10.52 9.03 -50.79
CA GLY A 338 -10.11 7.69 -51.18
C GLY A 338 -9.45 6.87 -50.06
N MET A 339 -8.69 5.84 -50.45
CA MET A 339 -8.01 4.97 -49.50
C MET A 339 -6.78 5.67 -48.88
N PRO A 340 -6.57 5.54 -47.56
CA PRO A 340 -5.37 6.05 -46.92
C PRO A 340 -4.12 5.30 -47.38
N LEU A 341 -3.03 6.05 -47.54
CA LEU A 341 -1.70 5.57 -47.85
C LEU A 341 -0.75 5.74 -46.65
N SER A 342 -1.02 6.72 -45.79
CA SER A 342 -0.35 6.86 -44.50
C SER A 342 -1.38 7.22 -43.44
N TRP A 343 -1.21 6.69 -42.22
CA TRP A 343 -2.13 6.91 -41.11
C TRP A 343 -1.39 6.79 -39.78
N TRP A 344 -2.08 7.14 -38.69
CA TRP A 344 -1.60 6.92 -37.35
C TRP A 344 -2.64 6.18 -36.51
N ILE A 345 -2.19 5.60 -35.41
CA ILE A 345 -3.02 4.87 -34.46
C ILE A 345 -2.76 5.44 -33.08
N GLY A 346 -3.82 5.53 -32.29
CA GLY A 346 -3.80 6.11 -30.95
C GLY A 346 -4.26 5.13 -29.86
N LYS A 347 -4.76 5.67 -28.74
CA LYS A 347 -5.19 4.84 -27.59
C LYS A 347 -6.31 3.86 -27.90
N THR A 348 -7.17 4.16 -28.87
CA THR A 348 -8.32 3.29 -29.24
C THR A 348 -7.92 2.13 -30.16
N ASN A 349 -6.66 2.07 -30.60
CA ASN A 349 -6.19 1.11 -31.60
C ASN A 349 -6.94 1.19 -32.95
N GLU A 350 -7.60 2.32 -33.22
CA GLU A 350 -8.28 2.59 -34.48
C GLU A 350 -7.39 3.38 -35.43
N THR A 351 -7.54 3.12 -36.73
CA THR A 351 -6.81 3.85 -37.78
C THR A 351 -7.36 5.25 -37.94
N GLN A 352 -6.50 6.25 -37.75
CA GLN A 352 -6.81 7.67 -37.89
C GLN A 352 -6.17 8.24 -39.15
N THR A 353 -6.99 8.88 -39.99
CA THR A 353 -6.58 9.39 -41.31
C THR A 353 -6.60 10.91 -41.41
N TYR A 354 -7.02 11.60 -40.34
CA TYR A 354 -6.86 13.04 -40.22
C TYR A 354 -5.46 13.34 -39.66
N TRP A 355 -4.91 14.47 -40.06
CA TRP A 355 -3.56 14.91 -39.66
C TRP A 355 -3.63 16.17 -38.82
N GLY A 356 -2.46 16.69 -38.43
CA GLY A 356 -2.34 17.87 -37.59
C GLY A 356 -3.19 19.05 -38.08
N GLY A 357 -3.92 19.67 -37.15
CA GLY A 357 -4.83 20.79 -37.42
C GLY A 357 -6.18 20.41 -38.06
N SER A 358 -6.48 19.12 -38.20
CA SER A 358 -7.77 18.61 -38.67
C SER A 358 -8.58 17.91 -37.59
N LEU A 359 -9.86 17.67 -37.87
CA LEU A 359 -10.81 17.01 -36.98
C LEU A 359 -11.02 15.53 -37.35
N PRO A 360 -11.39 14.67 -36.38
CA PRO A 360 -11.79 13.29 -36.65
C PRO A 360 -12.82 13.17 -37.78
N ALA A 361 -12.73 12.08 -38.55
CA ALA A 361 -13.56 11.79 -39.72
C ALA A 361 -13.43 12.78 -40.90
N VAL A 362 -12.73 13.90 -40.71
CA VAL A 362 -12.42 14.83 -41.79
C VAL A 362 -11.10 14.38 -42.41
N GLN A 363 -11.19 13.69 -43.56
CA GLN A 363 -10.04 13.24 -44.36
C GLN A 363 -9.32 14.42 -45.06
N LYS A 364 -9.01 15.46 -44.30
CA LYS A 364 -8.29 16.66 -44.73
C LYS A 364 -7.18 16.97 -43.74
N CYS A 365 -6.20 17.75 -44.18
CA CYS A 365 -5.19 18.37 -43.32
C CYS A 365 -5.61 19.81 -43.00
N ALA A 366 -4.85 20.51 -42.13
CA ALA A 366 -5.10 21.91 -41.77
C ALA A 366 -5.35 22.79 -43.00
N CYS A 367 -4.49 22.69 -44.01
CA CYS A 367 -4.62 23.52 -45.21
C CYS A 367 -5.91 23.25 -46.00
N GLY A 368 -6.43 22.03 -45.95
CA GLY A 368 -7.64 21.62 -46.67
C GLY A 368 -8.92 22.08 -45.98
N LEU A 369 -8.85 22.36 -44.68
CA LEU A 369 -9.90 23.03 -43.91
C LEU A 369 -9.86 24.54 -44.12
N GLU A 370 -8.67 25.13 -44.14
CA GLU A 370 -8.47 26.58 -44.32
C GLU A 370 -8.62 27.03 -45.78
N GLY A 371 -8.54 26.11 -46.74
CA GLY A 371 -8.63 26.42 -48.18
C GLY A 371 -7.36 27.07 -48.74
N ASN A 372 -6.21 26.87 -48.08
CA ASN A 372 -4.92 27.46 -48.45
C ASN A 372 -3.86 26.41 -48.81
N CYS A 373 -4.26 25.16 -49.12
CA CYS A 373 -3.32 24.17 -49.63
C CYS A 373 -2.62 24.66 -50.89
N ILE A 374 -1.38 24.20 -51.07
CA ILE A 374 -0.53 24.52 -52.21
C ILE A 374 -1.22 24.20 -53.55
N ASP A 375 -2.01 23.13 -53.58
CA ASP A 375 -2.91 22.79 -54.68
C ASP A 375 -4.33 22.66 -54.13
N SER A 376 -5.22 23.55 -54.58
CA SER A 376 -6.62 23.59 -54.14
C SER A 376 -7.46 22.38 -54.55
N GLN A 377 -6.95 21.51 -55.44
CA GLN A 377 -7.62 20.27 -55.82
C GLN A 377 -7.43 19.14 -54.78
N HIS A 378 -6.49 19.29 -53.87
CA HIS A 378 -6.10 18.29 -52.88
C HIS A 378 -6.50 18.71 -51.46
N TYR A 379 -6.68 17.73 -50.58
CA TYR A 379 -7.11 17.95 -49.19
C TYR A 379 -5.93 18.13 -48.21
N CYS A 380 -4.72 17.82 -48.67
CA CYS A 380 -3.45 17.94 -47.96
C CYS A 380 -2.36 18.35 -48.95
N ASN A 381 -1.31 19.03 -48.48
CA ASN A 381 -0.18 19.42 -49.33
C ASN A 381 0.56 18.20 -49.88
N CYS A 382 0.70 17.14 -49.08
CA CYS A 382 1.36 15.90 -49.47
C CYS A 382 0.62 15.10 -50.54
N ASP A 383 -0.69 15.31 -50.69
CA ASP A 383 -1.48 14.63 -51.72
C ASP A 383 -1.23 15.19 -53.12
N ALA A 384 -0.65 16.40 -53.22
CA ALA A 384 -0.31 17.05 -54.50
C ALA A 384 0.89 16.40 -55.24
N ASP A 385 1.48 15.34 -54.66
CA ASP A 385 2.50 14.47 -55.28
C ASP A 385 3.70 15.21 -55.91
N ARG A 386 4.16 16.28 -55.27
CA ARG A 386 5.23 17.15 -55.80
C ARG A 386 6.62 16.55 -55.62
N ASP A 387 7.53 16.88 -56.54
CA ASP A 387 8.97 16.54 -56.48
C ASP A 387 9.77 17.37 -55.45
N GLU A 388 9.15 18.42 -54.92
CA GLU A 388 9.69 19.27 -53.86
C GLU A 388 9.16 18.82 -52.49
N TRP A 389 9.89 19.17 -51.42
CA TRP A 389 9.44 18.88 -50.07
C TRP A 389 8.26 19.77 -49.68
N THR A 390 7.12 19.16 -49.39
CA THR A 390 5.95 19.80 -48.79
C THR A 390 5.72 19.21 -47.40
N ASN A 391 4.80 19.81 -46.62
CA ASN A 391 4.47 19.30 -45.30
C ASN A 391 3.01 19.58 -44.92
N ASP A 392 2.49 18.74 -44.02
CA ASP A 392 1.18 18.86 -43.38
C ASP A 392 1.37 18.78 -41.85
N THR A 393 2.25 19.63 -41.32
CA THR A 393 2.54 19.68 -39.88
C THR A 393 1.40 20.34 -39.12
N GLY A 394 1.04 19.79 -37.96
CA GLY A 394 0.11 20.45 -37.05
C GLY A 394 -0.14 19.67 -35.77
N PHE A 395 -1.08 20.16 -34.95
CA PHE A 395 -1.44 19.55 -33.67
C PHE A 395 -2.64 18.60 -33.82
N LEU A 396 -2.51 17.41 -33.24
CA LEU A 396 -3.62 16.52 -32.95
C LEU A 396 -4.13 16.88 -31.55
N SER A 397 -5.40 17.28 -31.42
CA SER A 397 -5.97 17.75 -30.15
C SER A 397 -7.23 17.01 -29.69
N TYR A 398 -7.68 16.02 -30.47
CA TYR A 398 -8.83 15.20 -30.07
C TYR A 398 -8.42 14.14 -29.03
N LYS A 399 -8.72 14.46 -27.77
CA LYS A 399 -8.32 13.68 -26.59
C LYS A 399 -8.68 12.20 -26.66
N GLU A 400 -9.80 11.84 -27.28
CA GLU A 400 -10.23 10.44 -27.33
C GLU A 400 -9.40 9.55 -28.25
N HIS A 401 -8.57 10.13 -29.12
CA HIS A 401 -7.63 9.36 -29.93
C HIS A 401 -6.18 9.48 -29.43
N LEU A 402 -5.85 10.49 -28.64
CA LEU A 402 -4.49 10.66 -28.09
C LEU A 402 -4.18 9.64 -26.97
N PRO A 403 -2.91 9.33 -26.72
CA PRO A 403 -1.73 9.76 -27.48
C PRO A 403 -1.52 8.93 -28.76
N VAL A 404 -0.70 9.42 -29.69
CA VAL A 404 -0.27 8.63 -30.85
C VAL A 404 0.65 7.52 -30.38
N THR A 405 0.29 6.26 -30.66
CA THR A 405 1.05 5.07 -30.28
C THR A 405 1.79 4.46 -31.48
N GLU A 406 1.30 4.68 -32.69
CA GLU A 406 1.88 4.13 -33.91
C GLU A 406 1.67 5.05 -35.13
N ILE A 407 2.65 5.05 -36.05
CA ILE A 407 2.54 5.68 -37.38
C ILE A 407 2.87 4.63 -38.44
N VAL A 408 2.09 4.63 -39.52
CA VAL A 408 2.25 3.75 -40.68
C VAL A 408 2.35 4.56 -41.96
N ILE A 409 3.37 4.26 -42.79
CA ILE A 409 3.66 4.94 -44.07
C ILE A 409 3.83 3.90 -45.17
N THR A 410 3.11 4.06 -46.28
CA THR A 410 3.11 3.07 -47.39
C THR A 410 3.34 3.64 -48.78
N ASP A 411 3.61 4.94 -48.95
CA ASP A 411 3.77 5.55 -50.28
C ASP A 411 5.17 6.16 -50.46
N THR A 412 6.23 5.36 -50.25
CA THR A 412 7.63 5.79 -50.43
C THR A 412 8.47 4.89 -51.33
N ASP A 413 7.84 3.96 -52.06
CA ASP A 413 8.50 3.00 -52.97
C ASP A 413 8.54 3.47 -54.44
N ARG A 414 7.96 4.65 -54.72
CA ARG A 414 7.97 5.25 -56.06
C ARG A 414 9.29 5.98 -56.34
N PRO A 415 9.71 6.15 -57.61
CA PRO A 415 10.92 6.89 -57.94
C PRO A 415 10.92 8.31 -57.35
N ASN A 416 11.98 8.66 -56.61
CA ASN A 416 12.15 9.92 -55.88
C ASN A 416 11.13 10.18 -54.76
N SER A 417 10.39 9.15 -54.34
CA SER A 417 9.42 9.24 -53.25
C SER A 417 10.08 9.06 -51.89
N GLU A 418 9.85 10.02 -51.00
CA GLU A 418 10.40 10.05 -49.65
C GLU A 418 9.40 10.71 -48.69
N ALA A 419 9.36 10.23 -47.45
CA ALA A 419 8.65 10.87 -46.36
C ALA A 419 9.60 11.14 -45.19
N ALA A 420 9.27 12.11 -44.35
CA ALA A 420 9.92 12.30 -43.07
C ALA A 420 8.90 12.71 -42.01
N TYR A 421 8.87 12.03 -40.87
CA TYR A 421 7.92 12.33 -39.80
C TYR A 421 8.62 12.63 -38.48
N LYS A 422 7.96 13.41 -37.64
CA LYS A 422 8.37 13.67 -36.25
C LYS A 422 7.11 13.78 -35.39
N LEU A 423 7.10 13.06 -34.27
CA LEU A 423 6.08 13.15 -33.24
C LEU A 423 6.64 13.91 -32.03
N GLY A 424 5.90 14.91 -31.55
CA GLY A 424 6.19 15.63 -30.32
C GLY A 424 5.71 14.89 -29.06
N PRO A 425 6.10 15.34 -27.86
CA PRO A 425 5.59 14.78 -26.62
C PRO A 425 4.06 14.95 -26.52
N LEU A 426 3.42 14.14 -25.68
CA LEU A 426 2.04 14.41 -25.28
C LEU A 426 2.04 15.61 -24.34
N LEU A 427 1.28 16.64 -24.69
CA LEU A 427 1.12 17.87 -23.90
C LEU A 427 -0.30 17.92 -23.38
N CYS A 428 -0.49 17.93 -22.07
CA CYS A 428 -1.81 18.07 -21.44
C CYS A 428 -1.81 19.25 -20.47
N ARG A 429 -2.90 20.02 -20.39
CA ARG A 429 -3.05 21.16 -19.49
C ARG A 429 -4.43 21.25 -18.86
N GLY A 430 -4.52 21.98 -17.75
CA GLY A 430 -5.72 22.12 -16.95
C GLY A 430 -6.01 20.87 -16.12
N ASP A 431 -6.93 20.99 -15.18
CA ASP A 431 -7.33 19.92 -14.28
C ASP A 431 -8.84 20.02 -13.99
N ARG A 432 -9.62 19.13 -14.59
CA ARG A 432 -11.09 19.11 -14.46
C ARG A 432 -11.55 18.66 -13.08
N THR A 433 -10.67 18.03 -12.32
CA THR A 433 -10.92 17.49 -10.99
C THR A 433 -10.38 18.37 -9.88
N PHE A 434 -9.71 19.47 -10.21
CA PHE A 434 -9.32 20.48 -9.24
C PHE A 434 -10.55 21.24 -8.75
N TRP A 435 -11.18 20.71 -7.70
CA TRP A 435 -12.23 21.39 -6.97
C TRP A 435 -11.55 22.34 -5.98
N ASN A 436 -12.00 23.60 -5.91
CA ASN A 436 -11.60 24.56 -4.88
C ASN A 436 -12.10 24.08 -3.50
N SER A 437 -11.47 23.03 -2.98
CA SER A 437 -11.87 22.22 -1.83
C SER A 437 -10.69 22.06 -0.89
N ALA A 438 -10.97 21.97 0.41
CA ALA A 438 -9.96 21.83 1.44
C ALA A 438 -10.36 20.69 2.39
N SER A 439 -9.38 19.88 2.80
CA SER A 439 -9.55 18.81 3.79
C SER A 439 -8.99 19.25 5.14
N PHE A 440 -9.82 19.19 6.18
CA PHE A 440 -9.46 19.52 7.55
C PHE A 440 -9.22 18.22 8.32
N ASN A 441 -7.94 17.86 8.50
CA ASN A 441 -7.55 16.56 9.05
C ASN A 441 -7.34 16.57 10.58
N THR A 442 -7.44 17.74 11.22
CA THR A 442 -7.31 17.91 12.67
C THR A 442 -8.39 18.86 13.17
N GLU A 443 -8.78 18.71 14.44
CA GLU A 443 -9.79 19.57 15.08
C GLU A 443 -9.38 21.06 15.12
N THR A 444 -8.08 21.35 15.03
CA THR A 444 -7.52 22.71 15.04
C THR A 444 -7.24 23.29 13.66
N SER A 445 -7.55 22.56 12.58
CA SER A 445 -7.33 23.07 11.22
C SER A 445 -8.38 24.13 10.87
N TYR A 446 -7.97 25.30 10.40
CA TYR A 446 -8.87 26.35 9.91
C TYR A 446 -8.26 27.12 8.73
N LEU A 447 -9.12 27.69 7.89
CA LEU A 447 -8.72 28.66 6.87
C LEU A 447 -9.05 30.06 7.38
N HIS A 448 -8.03 30.90 7.49
CA HIS A 448 -8.20 32.28 7.89
C HIS A 448 -8.32 33.18 6.66
N PHE A 449 -9.49 33.78 6.48
CA PHE A 449 -9.71 34.78 5.44
C PHE A 449 -9.57 36.20 6.01
N PRO A 450 -9.10 37.17 5.21
CA PRO A 450 -9.13 38.58 5.59
C PRO A 450 -10.57 39.02 5.93
N THR A 451 -10.71 40.02 6.80
CA THR A 451 -12.02 40.58 7.14
C THR A 451 -12.73 41.06 5.88
N PHE A 452 -13.90 40.49 5.63
CA PHE A 452 -14.73 40.82 4.49
C PHE A 452 -15.54 42.08 4.82
N HIS A 453 -15.30 43.16 4.08
CA HIS A 453 -16.01 44.43 4.23
C HIS A 453 -17.14 44.48 3.21
N GLU A 454 -18.34 44.14 3.65
CA GLU A 454 -19.53 44.32 2.82
C GLU A 454 -20.23 45.63 3.05
N GLU A 455 -20.75 46.20 1.97
CA GLU A 455 -21.58 47.40 2.04
C GLU A 455 -23.03 47.07 2.41
N LEU A 456 -23.58 45.88 2.04
CA LEU A 456 -25.01 45.55 2.26
C LEU A 456 -25.40 44.05 2.49
N SER A 457 -24.76 43.03 1.87
CA SER A 457 -25.18 41.60 2.03
C SER A 457 -24.20 40.55 1.45
N ALA A 458 -24.03 39.41 2.16
CA ALA A 458 -23.16 38.27 1.82
C ALA A 458 -23.92 36.98 1.55
N ASP A 459 -23.50 36.27 0.51
CA ASP A 459 -23.86 34.86 0.30
C ASP A 459 -22.63 33.97 0.46
N VAL A 460 -22.70 33.00 1.36
CA VAL A 460 -21.69 31.96 1.54
C VAL A 460 -22.33 30.61 1.22
N SER A 461 -21.71 29.87 0.29
CA SER A 461 -22.14 28.52 -0.07
C SER A 461 -20.94 27.58 -0.17
N PHE A 462 -21.11 26.36 0.36
CA PHE A 462 -20.11 25.31 0.32
C PHE A 462 -20.78 23.93 0.39
N PHE A 463 -20.10 22.92 -0.15
CA PHE A 463 -20.45 21.51 0.06
C PHE A 463 -19.46 20.90 1.04
N PHE A 464 -19.92 20.03 1.93
CA PHE A 464 -19.05 19.31 2.87
C PHE A 464 -19.40 17.82 2.92
N LYS A 465 -18.41 17.00 3.29
CA LYS A 465 -18.57 15.58 3.62
C LYS A 465 -17.68 15.29 4.83
N THR A 466 -18.23 14.68 5.87
CA THR A 466 -17.50 14.35 7.10
C THR A 466 -18.04 13.08 7.74
N THR A 467 -17.19 12.37 8.48
CA THR A 467 -17.59 11.28 9.39
C THR A 467 -17.67 11.75 10.84
N ALA A 468 -17.26 12.99 11.13
CA ALA A 468 -17.33 13.58 12.46
C ALA A 468 -18.78 13.92 12.83
N SER A 469 -19.11 13.81 14.11
CA SER A 469 -20.44 14.15 14.64
C SER A 469 -20.62 15.62 15.01
N SER A 470 -19.56 16.42 14.96
CA SER A 470 -19.56 17.86 15.26
C SER A 470 -18.38 18.56 14.57
N GLY A 471 -18.49 19.88 14.39
CA GLY A 471 -17.43 20.72 13.84
C GLY A 471 -17.92 22.10 13.42
N VAL A 472 -17.03 23.10 13.40
CA VAL A 472 -17.34 24.47 12.97
C VAL A 472 -16.94 24.65 11.51
N PHE A 473 -17.88 25.06 10.67
CA PHE A 473 -17.66 25.29 9.23
C PHE A 473 -17.25 26.72 8.91
N LEU A 474 -17.86 27.69 9.59
CA LEU A 474 -17.58 29.11 9.42
C LEU A 474 -17.71 29.79 10.77
N GLU A 475 -16.72 30.62 11.10
CA GLU A 475 -16.78 31.49 12.27
C GLU A 475 -16.29 32.88 11.87
N ASN A 476 -17.14 33.89 12.08
CA ASN A 476 -16.80 35.29 11.93
C ASN A 476 -17.00 35.98 13.29
N LEU A 477 -15.91 36.36 13.92
CA LEU A 477 -15.86 37.03 15.21
C LEU A 477 -15.89 38.55 14.97
N GLY A 478 -17.08 39.10 14.67
CA GLY A 478 -17.25 40.55 14.56
C GLY A 478 -17.17 41.23 15.94
N ILE A 479 -17.05 42.56 15.93
CA ILE A 479 -16.86 43.37 17.15
C ILE A 479 -18.15 43.44 17.99
N GLN A 480 -19.32 43.37 17.34
CA GLN A 480 -20.64 43.42 17.98
C GLN A 480 -21.49 42.19 17.65
N ASP A 481 -21.40 41.70 16.41
CA ASP A 481 -22.14 40.54 15.92
C ASP A 481 -21.18 39.42 15.54
N PHE A 482 -21.59 38.16 15.70
CA PHE A 482 -20.83 37.00 15.24
C PHE A 482 -21.71 36.07 14.40
N ILE A 483 -21.10 35.44 13.41
CA ILE A 483 -21.74 34.39 12.60
C ILE A 483 -20.98 33.10 12.84
N ARG A 484 -21.69 32.05 13.26
CA ARG A 484 -21.13 30.71 13.41
C ARG A 484 -22.03 29.69 12.72
N ILE A 485 -21.45 28.88 11.87
CA ILE A 485 -22.10 27.75 11.20
C ILE A 485 -21.37 26.50 11.66
N GLU A 486 -22.10 25.54 12.25
CA GLU A 486 -21.56 24.29 12.77
C GLU A 486 -22.47 23.11 12.46
N LEU A 487 -21.91 21.90 12.58
CA LEU A 487 -22.60 20.62 12.39
C LEU A 487 -23.36 20.18 13.65
#